data_AF-A0A512PEN8-F1
#
_entry.id   AF-A0A512PEN8-F1
#
_cell.length_a   1.000
_cell.length_b   1.000
_cell.length_c   1.000
_cell.angle_alpha   90.00
_cell.angle_beta   90.00
_cell.angle_gamma   90.00
#
_symmetry.space_group_name_H-M   'P 1'
#
loop_
_entity.id
_entity.type
_entity.pdbx_description
1 polymer ?
#
loop_
_entity_poly.entity_id
_entity_poly.type
_entity_poly.pdbx_seq_one_letter_code
_entity_poly.pdbx_strand_id
1 'polypeptide(L)'
;MRTGPGTAAGTRLAPVAPATPVEGLVLDRTAHAPGRTDPDDRGRSTGWDQAWARALDALELDVEQVERDLVHAHLVEADALTAPAPWQPPADLGPLPVSLRERAQAVLDRQLDAARRTAEALVASRRHAQVSQAMRPRQVEVPVYLDTDA
;
A
#
# COMPACT_ATOMS: atom_id res chain seq x y z
N MET A 1 19.20 -4.64 46.28
CA MET A 1 19.61 -3.86 45.09
C MET A 1 19.81 -4.89 43.97
N ARG A 2 18.83 -5.29 43.17
CA ARG A 2 18.05 -4.62 42.10
C ARG A 2 18.93 -3.98 41.02
N THR A 3 19.29 -4.76 40.00
CA THR A 3 19.49 -4.27 38.63
C THR A 3 18.97 -5.33 37.67
N GLY A 4 18.00 -4.93 36.84
CA GLY A 4 17.30 -5.76 35.88
C GLY A 4 18.03 -5.89 34.52
N PRO A 5 17.45 -6.65 33.58
CA PRO A 5 18.10 -7.10 32.37
C PRO A 5 18.08 -6.05 31.24
N GLY A 6 19.16 -6.01 30.46
CA GLY A 6 19.26 -5.23 29.24
C GLY A 6 18.42 -5.83 28.10
N THR A 7 17.41 -5.10 27.65
CA THR A 7 16.63 -5.42 26.47
C THR A 7 17.34 -4.89 25.22
N ALA A 8 17.98 -5.79 24.48
CA ALA A 8 18.36 -5.53 23.09
C ALA A 8 17.09 -5.61 22.22
N ALA A 9 16.56 -4.47 21.79
CA ALA A 9 15.50 -4.39 20.80
C ALA A 9 16.08 -4.70 19.41
N GLY A 10 16.22 -5.98 19.09
CA GLY A 10 16.44 -6.44 17.73
C GLY A 10 15.12 -6.36 16.95
N THR A 11 14.97 -5.34 16.10
CA THR A 11 13.86 -5.26 15.13
C THR A 11 14.05 -6.38 14.10
N ARG A 12 13.44 -7.54 14.36
CA ARG A 12 13.25 -8.59 13.34
C ARG A 12 12.21 -8.08 12.34
N LEU A 13 12.65 -7.82 11.10
CA LEU A 13 11.76 -7.79 9.94
C LEU A 13 11.02 -9.13 9.89
N ALA A 14 9.69 -9.09 10.03
CA ALA A 14 8.84 -10.25 9.85
C ALA A 14 8.96 -10.74 8.38
N PRO A 15 9.00 -12.06 8.14
CA PRO A 15 9.01 -12.58 6.79
C PRO A 15 7.68 -12.23 6.09
N VAL A 16 7.77 -11.75 4.84
CA VAL A 16 6.60 -11.57 3.98
C VAL A 16 5.97 -12.96 3.77
N ALA A 17 4.73 -13.14 4.22
CA ALA A 17 4.02 -14.39 4.02
C ALA A 17 3.83 -14.63 2.52
N PRO A 18 4.04 -15.85 2.01
CA PRO A 18 3.76 -16.15 0.61
C PRO A 18 2.25 -15.98 0.35
N ALA A 19 1.91 -15.36 -0.78
CA ALA A 19 0.54 -15.29 -1.26
C ALA A 19 -0.04 -16.71 -1.34
N THR A 20 -1.14 -16.95 -0.63
CA THR A 20 -1.85 -18.22 -0.71
C THR A 20 -2.39 -18.41 -2.14
N PRO A 21 -2.19 -19.58 -2.76
CA PRO A 21 -2.82 -19.88 -4.04
C PRO A 21 -4.33 -19.94 -3.83
N VAL A 22 -5.08 -19.13 -4.60
CA VAL A 22 -6.54 -19.22 -4.71
C VAL A 22 -6.88 -20.48 -5.48
N GLU A 23 -6.92 -21.60 -4.76
CA GLU A 23 -7.28 -22.91 -5.31
C GLU A 23 -8.75 -23.20 -5.03
N GLY A 24 -9.53 -23.29 -6.12
CA GLY A 24 -10.82 -23.98 -6.15
C GLY A 24 -12.06 -23.18 -5.76
N LEU A 25 -12.62 -22.43 -6.72
CA LEU A 25 -14.07 -22.30 -6.80
C LEU A 25 -14.56 -22.76 -8.17
N VAL A 26 -15.06 -23.99 -8.17
CA VAL A 26 -15.75 -24.67 -9.26
C VAL A 26 -16.85 -23.75 -9.79
N LEU A 27 -16.74 -23.35 -11.06
CA LEU A 27 -17.82 -22.69 -11.80
C LEU A 27 -18.87 -23.75 -12.15
N ASP A 28 -19.80 -24.03 -11.24
CA ASP A 28 -21.05 -24.68 -11.63
C ASP A 28 -21.93 -23.64 -12.36
N ARG A 29 -21.71 -23.56 -13.67
CA ARG A 29 -22.49 -22.75 -14.61
C ARG A 29 -23.71 -23.57 -15.05
N THR A 30 -24.71 -23.70 -14.17
CA THR A 30 -26.00 -24.27 -14.56
C THR A 30 -27.01 -23.16 -14.91
N ALA A 31 -27.23 -23.04 -16.23
CA ALA A 31 -28.45 -22.63 -16.92
C ALA A 31 -29.33 -21.51 -16.33
N HIS A 32 -29.16 -20.28 -16.81
CA HIS A 32 -30.20 -19.25 -16.71
C HIS A 32 -31.09 -19.28 -17.97
N ALA A 33 -32.32 -19.75 -17.81
CA ALA A 33 -33.37 -19.72 -18.83
C ALA A 33 -33.77 -18.25 -19.16
N PRO A 34 -33.91 -17.85 -20.44
CA PRO A 34 -34.25 -16.47 -20.78
C PRO A 34 -35.76 -16.28 -20.70
N GLY A 35 -36.25 -15.38 -19.83
CA GLY A 35 -37.64 -14.91 -19.98
C GLY A 35 -38.41 -14.41 -18.75
N ARG A 36 -37.79 -14.02 -17.64
CA ARG A 36 -38.50 -13.29 -16.58
C ARG A 36 -37.59 -12.24 -15.95
N THR A 37 -37.66 -11.00 -16.45
CA THR A 37 -37.11 -9.83 -15.76
C THR A 37 -37.99 -9.55 -14.56
N ASP A 38 -37.60 -10.09 -13.41
CA ASP A 38 -38.15 -9.67 -12.13
C ASP A 38 -37.89 -8.16 -11.98
N PRO A 39 -38.91 -7.30 -11.73
CA PRO A 39 -38.69 -5.87 -11.51
C PRO A 39 -37.63 -5.56 -10.44
N ASP A 40 -37.44 -6.46 -9.47
CA ASP A 40 -36.43 -6.33 -8.41
C ASP A 40 -34.99 -6.43 -8.94
N ASP A 41 -34.76 -7.09 -10.08
CA ASP A 41 -33.42 -7.33 -10.61
C ASP A 41 -32.76 -6.03 -11.10
N ARG A 42 -33.55 -5.13 -11.69
CA ARG A 42 -33.09 -3.79 -12.10
C ARG A 42 -32.68 -2.95 -10.89
N GLY A 43 -33.44 -3.02 -9.80
CA GLY A 43 -33.13 -2.30 -8.56
C GLY A 43 -31.83 -2.79 -7.92
N ARG A 44 -31.59 -4.11 -7.93
CA ARG A 44 -30.33 -4.71 -7.46
C ARG A 44 -29.15 -4.32 -8.34
N SER A 45 -29.29 -4.36 -9.67
CA SER A 45 -28.24 -3.90 -10.59
C SER A 45 -27.88 -2.43 -10.35
N THR A 46 -28.87 -1.53 -10.23
CA THR A 46 -28.60 -0.11 -9.96
C THR A 46 -27.95 0.14 -8.59
N GLY A 47 -28.39 -0.55 -7.54
CA GLY A 47 -27.80 -0.43 -6.21
C GLY A 47 -26.33 -0.85 -6.20
N TRP A 48 -26.00 -1.83 -7.01
CA TRP A 48 -24.66 -2.35 -7.11
C TRP A 48 -23.76 -1.54 -8.08
N ASP A 49 -24.29 -1.00 -9.17
CA ASP A 49 -23.62 0.02 -9.97
C ASP A 49 -23.16 1.20 -9.09
N GLN A 50 -24.03 1.64 -8.19
CA GLN A 50 -23.73 2.71 -7.24
C GLN A 50 -22.70 2.29 -6.18
N ALA A 51 -22.65 1.01 -5.79
CA ALA A 51 -21.61 0.52 -4.89
C ALA A 51 -20.24 0.49 -5.56
N TRP A 52 -20.16 0.06 -6.83
CA TRP A 52 -18.93 0.13 -7.61
C TRP A 52 -18.47 1.56 -7.85
N ALA A 53 -19.39 2.47 -8.18
CA ALA A 53 -19.07 3.88 -8.36
C ALA A 53 -18.42 4.46 -7.09
N ARG A 54 -19.03 4.22 -5.92
CA ARG A 54 -18.48 4.65 -4.61
C ARG A 54 -17.12 4.03 -4.29
N ALA A 55 -16.93 2.75 -4.63
CA ALA A 55 -15.65 2.08 -4.43
C ALA A 55 -14.55 2.70 -5.30
N LEU A 56 -14.86 3.03 -6.56
CA LEU A 56 -13.94 3.72 -7.47
C LEU A 56 -13.68 5.17 -7.03
N ASP A 57 -14.70 5.89 -6.55
CA ASP A 57 -14.52 7.25 -6.02
C ASP A 57 -13.52 7.27 -4.85
N ALA A 58 -13.64 6.32 -3.91
CA ALA A 58 -12.70 6.20 -2.80
C ALA A 58 -11.29 5.87 -3.29
N LEU A 59 -11.17 4.93 -4.22
CA LEU A 59 -9.87 4.53 -4.77
C LEU A 59 -9.17 5.66 -5.53
N GLU A 60 -9.94 6.49 -6.23
CA GLU A 60 -9.41 7.66 -6.93
C GLU A 60 -8.87 8.72 -5.97
N LEU A 61 -9.54 8.95 -4.84
CA LEU A 61 -9.07 9.86 -3.80
C LEU A 61 -7.76 9.36 -3.18
N ASP A 62 -7.67 8.05 -2.91
CA ASP A 62 -6.45 7.43 -2.38
C ASP A 62 -5.28 7.58 -3.37
N VAL A 63 -5.53 7.34 -4.66
CA VAL A 63 -4.51 7.50 -5.71
C VAL A 63 -4.07 8.95 -5.85
N GLU A 64 -5.01 9.90 -5.84
CA GLU A 64 -4.69 11.32 -5.88
C GLU A 64 -3.85 11.76 -4.67
N GLN A 65 -4.15 11.24 -3.48
CA GLN A 65 -3.36 11.49 -2.28
C GLN A 65 -1.92 11.00 -2.45
N VAL A 66 -1.73 9.75 -2.91
CA VAL A 66 -0.38 9.19 -3.16
C VAL A 66 0.38 10.00 -4.22
N GLU A 67 -0.29 10.39 -5.31
CA GLU A 67 0.32 11.20 -6.36
C GLU A 67 0.76 12.57 -5.85
N ARG A 68 -0.07 13.24 -5.02
CA ARG A 68 0.28 14.50 -4.37
C ARG A 68 1.47 14.35 -3.43
N ASP A 69 1.49 13.30 -2.63
CA ASP A 69 2.60 13.01 -1.71
C ASP A 69 3.90 12.74 -2.46
N LEU A 70 3.85 12.06 -3.61
CA LEU A 70 5.01 11.87 -4.48
C LEU A 70 5.55 13.18 -5.07
N VAL A 71 4.68 14.12 -5.46
CA VAL A 71 5.10 15.44 -5.96
C VAL A 71 5.77 16.26 -4.85
N HIS A 72 5.26 16.16 -3.63
CA HIS A 72 5.74 16.93 -2.48
C HIS A 72 6.68 16.15 -1.56
N ALA A 73 7.21 15.00 -2.00
CA ALA A 73 8.01 14.09 -1.17
C ALA A 73 9.25 14.74 -0.53
N HIS A 74 9.77 15.83 -1.12
CA HIS A 74 10.92 16.57 -0.62
C HIS A 74 10.56 17.62 0.46
N LEU A 75 9.27 17.92 0.66
CA LEU A 75 8.77 18.90 1.62
C LEU A 75 8.20 18.26 2.88
N VAL A 76 7.91 16.95 2.83
CA VAL A 76 7.26 16.23 3.92
C VAL A 76 8.34 15.50 4.73
N GLU A 77 8.40 15.77 6.03
CA GLU A 77 9.20 14.99 6.96
C GLU A 77 8.72 13.54 6.98
N ALA A 78 9.64 12.58 6.95
CA ALA A 78 9.30 11.16 6.83
C ALA A 78 8.36 10.67 7.95
N ASP A 79 8.49 11.22 9.15
CA ASP A 79 7.65 10.88 10.31
C ASP A 79 6.23 11.48 10.24
N ALA A 80 5.99 12.43 9.33
CA ALA A 80 4.67 13.00 9.07
C ALA A 80 3.86 12.20 8.04
N LEU A 81 4.50 11.26 7.32
CA LEU A 81 3.82 10.39 6.36
C LEU A 81 3.10 9.26 7.10
N THR A 82 1.78 9.32 7.13
CA THR A 82 0.95 8.19 7.57
C THR A 82 0.79 7.22 6.40
N ALA A 83 1.24 5.98 6.57
CA ALA A 83 0.98 4.95 5.57
C ALA A 83 -0.54 4.77 5.40
N PRO A 84 -1.08 4.83 4.17
CA PRO A 84 -2.51 4.60 3.96
C PRO A 84 -2.87 3.19 4.40
N ALA A 85 -4.08 3.04 4.93
CA ALA A 85 -4.61 1.72 5.28
C ALA A 85 -4.63 0.84 4.01
N PRO A 86 -4.30 -0.46 4.10
CA PRO A 86 -4.40 -1.36 2.97
C PRO A 86 -5.83 -1.33 2.42
N TRP A 87 -5.97 -1.07 1.12
CA TRP A 87 -7.28 -1.06 0.48
C TRP A 87 -7.95 -2.43 0.62
N GLN A 88 -9.17 -2.43 1.16
CA GLN A 88 -10.02 -3.61 1.21
C GLN A 88 -11.17 -3.41 0.23
N PRO A 89 -11.30 -4.27 -0.79
CA PRO A 89 -12.44 -4.18 -1.69
C PRO A 89 -13.73 -4.38 -0.89
N PRO A 90 -14.75 -3.52 -1.07
CA PRO A 90 -16.02 -3.71 -0.41
C PRO A 90 -16.62 -5.09 -0.71
N ALA A 91 -17.22 -5.71 0.32
CA ALA A 91 -17.89 -6.99 0.17
C ALA A 91 -19.10 -6.87 -0.77
N ASP A 92 -19.48 -8.00 -1.38
CA ASP A 92 -20.70 -8.13 -2.19
C ASP A 92 -20.77 -7.23 -3.44
N LEU A 93 -19.61 -6.78 -3.93
CA LEU A 93 -19.46 -5.96 -5.13
C LEU A 93 -19.65 -6.73 -6.45
N GLY A 94 -20.38 -7.85 -6.57
CA GLY A 94 -20.67 -8.58 -7.84
C GLY A 94 -19.68 -8.45 -9.07
N PRO A 95 -20.10 -8.71 -10.33
CA PRO A 95 -19.34 -8.34 -11.55
C PRO A 95 -19.30 -6.85 -12.01
N LEU A 96 -18.13 -6.21 -12.08
CA LEU A 96 -17.96 -4.80 -12.53
C LEU A 96 -18.86 -4.38 -13.73
N PRO A 97 -19.69 -3.33 -13.58
CA PRO A 97 -20.54 -2.81 -14.65
C PRO A 97 -19.72 -2.36 -15.86
N VAL A 98 -20.20 -2.68 -17.06
CA VAL A 98 -19.48 -2.38 -18.32
C VAL A 98 -19.24 -0.87 -18.48
N SER A 99 -20.18 -0.03 -18.04
CA SER A 99 -20.05 1.43 -18.05
C SER A 99 -18.88 1.95 -17.20
N LEU A 100 -18.48 1.22 -16.17
CA LEU A 100 -17.39 1.61 -15.26
C LEU A 100 -16.04 0.98 -15.64
N ARG A 101 -15.99 0.15 -16.68
CA ARG A 101 -14.77 -0.57 -17.09
C ARG A 101 -13.63 0.38 -17.44
N GLU A 102 -13.89 1.37 -18.29
CA GLU A 102 -12.86 2.33 -18.72
C GLU A 102 -12.33 3.14 -17.54
N ARG A 103 -13.23 3.57 -16.65
CA ARG A 103 -12.88 4.27 -15.42
C ARG A 103 -11.99 3.41 -14.52
N ALA A 104 -12.39 2.17 -14.25
CA ALA A 104 -11.62 1.24 -13.43
C ALA A 104 -10.21 0.98 -14.02
N GLN A 105 -10.11 0.85 -15.34
CA GLN A 105 -8.83 0.70 -16.02
C GLN A 105 -7.94 1.92 -15.85
N ALA A 106 -8.49 3.13 -16.02
CA ALA A 106 -7.74 4.37 -15.84
C ALA A 106 -7.21 4.52 -14.40
N VAL A 107 -7.98 4.10 -13.39
CA VAL A 107 -7.53 4.09 -11.99
C VAL A 107 -6.39 3.10 -11.79
N LEU A 108 -6.50 1.88 -12.33
CA LEU A 108 -5.45 0.87 -12.26
C LEU A 108 -4.15 1.34 -12.92
N ASP A 109 -4.24 1.98 -14.08
CA ASP A 109 -3.08 2.49 -14.81
C ASP A 109 -2.34 3.56 -13.98
N ARG A 110 -3.08 4.47 -13.33
CA ARG A 110 -2.53 5.47 -12.40
C ARG A 110 -1.88 4.82 -11.18
N GLN A 111 -2.50 3.79 -10.61
CA GLN A 111 -1.92 3.03 -9.50
C GLN A 111 -0.58 2.40 -9.86
N LEU A 112 -0.48 1.79 -11.04
CA LEU A 112 0.75 1.18 -11.51
C LEU A 112 1.84 2.23 -11.77
N ASP A 113 1.49 3.41 -12.31
CA ASP A 113 2.43 4.52 -12.46
C ASP A 113 2.94 5.03 -11.10
N ALA A 114 2.03 5.28 -10.15
CA ALA A 114 2.38 5.74 -8.82
C ALA A 114 3.28 4.71 -8.09
N ALA A 115 2.96 3.41 -8.19
CA ALA A 115 3.79 2.34 -7.63
C ALA A 115 5.20 2.32 -8.24
N ARG A 116 5.30 2.45 -9.58
CA ARG A 116 6.59 2.54 -10.28
C ARG A 116 7.41 3.73 -9.79
N ARG A 117 6.82 4.93 -9.75
CA ARG A 117 7.50 6.16 -9.31
C ARG A 117 7.95 6.07 -7.85
N THR A 118 7.15 5.44 -7.00
CA THR A 118 7.50 5.18 -5.60
C THR A 118 8.72 4.26 -5.50
N ALA A 119 8.77 3.19 -6.27
CA ALA A 119 9.91 2.28 -6.30
C ALA A 119 11.19 2.96 -6.81
N GLU A 120 11.08 3.79 -7.85
CA GLU A 120 12.19 4.58 -8.39
C GLU A 120 12.75 5.56 -7.35
N ALA A 121 11.86 6.30 -6.66
CA ALA A 121 12.24 7.22 -5.59
C ALA A 121 12.95 6.49 -4.43
N LEU A 122 12.46 5.31 -4.03
CA LEU A 122 13.09 4.49 -2.99
C LEU A 122 14.50 4.03 -3.38
N VAL A 123 14.69 3.60 -4.63
CA VAL A 123 16.01 3.20 -5.14
C VAL A 123 16.96 4.39 -5.18
N ALA A 124 16.51 5.55 -5.66
CA ALA A 124 17.31 6.77 -5.68
C ALA A 124 17.72 7.19 -4.26
N SER A 125 16.78 7.22 -3.31
CA SER A 125 17.03 7.55 -1.90
C SER A 125 18.08 6.62 -1.27
N ARG A 126 17.98 5.30 -1.49
CA ARG A 126 18.97 4.33 -1.00
C ARG A 126 20.38 4.58 -1.56
N ARG A 127 20.50 4.90 -2.85
CA ARG A 127 21.79 5.24 -3.47
C ARG A 127 22.38 6.52 -2.87
N HIS A 128 21.57 7.55 -2.70
CA HIS A 128 21.99 8.81 -2.08
C HIS A 128 22.47 8.60 -0.64
N ALA A 129 21.77 7.78 0.15
CA ALA A 129 22.16 7.45 1.51
C ALA A 129 23.52 6.73 1.57
N GLN A 130 23.79 5.79 0.65
CA GLN A 130 25.07 5.09 0.57
C GLN A 130 26.23 6.03 0.26
N VAL A 131 26.06 6.93 -0.72
CA VAL A 131 27.07 7.93 -1.08
C VAL A 131 27.33 8.88 0.08
N SER A 132 26.26 9.37 0.73
CA SER A 132 26.37 10.26 1.88
C SER A 132 27.10 9.60 3.05
N GLN A 133 26.83 8.32 3.31
CA GLN A 133 27.52 7.53 4.33
C GLN A 133 29.00 7.32 4.00
N ALA A 134 29.35 7.12 2.73
CA ALA A 134 30.73 6.95 2.30
C ALA A 134 31.55 8.25 2.40
N MET A 135 30.91 9.41 2.23
CA MET A 135 31.54 10.73 2.38
C MET A 135 31.64 11.19 3.85
N ARG A 136 30.92 10.53 4.78
CA ARG A 136 30.95 10.89 6.20
C ARG A 136 32.38 10.69 6.72
N PRO A 137 33.05 11.74 7.24
CA PRO A 137 34.41 11.60 7.76
C PRO A 137 34.41 10.54 8.87
N ARG A 138 35.40 9.65 8.83
CA ARG A 138 35.59 8.66 9.90
C ARG A 138 35.78 9.44 11.20
N GLN A 139 34.82 9.36 12.11
CA GLN A 139 35.00 9.85 13.46
C GLN A 139 36.16 9.04 14.04
N VAL A 140 37.31 9.68 14.19
CA VAL A 140 38.42 9.14 14.96
C VAL A 140 37.90 9.07 16.39
N GLU A 141 37.65 7.86 16.89
CA GLU A 141 37.40 7.68 18.32
C GLU A 141 38.64 8.15 19.05
N VAL A 142 38.55 9.34 19.66
CA VAL A 142 39.61 9.89 20.49
C VAL A 142 39.64 9.01 21.74
N PRO A 143 40.75 8.30 22.03
CA PRO A 143 40.84 7.48 23.23
C PRO A 143 40.66 8.37 24.45
N VAL A 144 39.63 8.10 25.26
CA VAL A 144 39.43 8.76 26.55
C VAL A 144 40.17 7.91 27.59
N TYR A 145 41.32 8.41 28.04
CA TYR A 145 42.03 7.83 29.17
C TYR A 145 41.31 8.27 30.46
N LEU A 146 40.69 7.30 31.12
CA LEU A 146 40.20 7.46 32.49
C LEU A 146 41.40 7.28 33.43
N ASP A 147 41.90 8.37 33.99
CA ASP A 147 42.77 8.28 35.16
C ASP A 147 41.92 7.84 36.34
N THR A 148 42.16 6.62 36.80
CA THR A 148 41.64 6.12 38.07
C THR A 148 42.69 6.45 39.13
N ASP A 149 42.48 7.55 39.85
CA ASP A 149 43.27 7.84 41.05
C ASP A 149 42.97 6.79 42.14
N ALA A 150 44.04 6.29 42.76
CA ALA A 150 44.06 5.21 43.73
C ALA A 150 43.75 5.66 45.17
#